data_AF-A0A430VJT7-F1
#
_entry.id   AF-A0A430VJT7-F1
#
_cell.length_a   1.000
_cell.length_b   1.000
_cell.length_c   1.000
_cell.angle_alpha   90.00
_cell.angle_beta   90.00
_cell.angle_gamma   90.00
#
_symmetry.space_group_name_H-M   'P 1'
#
loop_
_entity.id
_entity.type
_entity.pdbx_description
1 polymer ?
#
loop_
_entity_poly.entity_id
_entity_poly.type
_entity_poly.pdbx_seq_one_letter_code
_entity_poly.pdbx_strand_id
1 'polypeptide(L)'
;MYPEWRKQPFFELHLAWLIQGPRGYDLLFKINPYSLYKTREEALEAAKTLLKGERLDQDPKVGRNQAPVLLSPEDRTRFLVLLESGKALLPLDRYALLGEIVLVEERLLHRAPFRDPSNVLYSLEGLPVRLLHTPVNDPEADSREVSQGILQLEPEGIRVGETFLAIPGETPIEGLAYEDAFFDLGEGHYYLYALSSSTPS
;
A
#
# COMPACT_ATOMS: atom_id res chain seq x y z
N MET A 1 20.65 10.51 -5.27
CA MET A 1 19.25 10.03 -5.12
C MET A 1 19.10 8.75 -5.93
N TYR A 2 18.81 7.64 -5.25
CA TYR A 2 18.67 6.31 -5.86
C TYR A 2 17.40 6.23 -6.70
N PRO A 3 17.42 5.61 -7.90
CA PRO A 3 16.25 5.47 -8.77
C PRO A 3 15.04 4.82 -8.08
N GLU A 4 15.29 3.88 -7.18
CA GLU A 4 14.31 3.09 -6.43
C GLU A 4 13.49 3.96 -5.47
N TRP A 5 14.03 5.11 -5.04
CA TRP A 5 13.38 6.02 -4.09
C TRP A 5 12.46 7.04 -4.75
N ARG A 6 12.45 7.08 -6.09
CA ARG A 6 11.64 8.04 -6.85
C ARG A 6 10.21 7.53 -6.94
N LYS A 7 9.27 8.48 -6.86
CA LYS A 7 7.90 8.21 -7.29
C LYS A 7 7.92 7.79 -8.75
N GLN A 8 7.17 6.76 -9.06
CA GLN A 8 6.97 6.28 -10.42
C GLN A 8 5.46 6.29 -10.71
N PRO A 9 5.07 6.54 -11.97
CA PRO A 9 3.68 6.41 -12.36
C PRO A 9 3.26 4.94 -12.36
N PHE A 10 2.11 4.66 -11.76
CA PHE A 10 1.43 3.37 -11.80
C PHE A 10 -0.05 3.57 -12.06
N PHE A 11 -0.72 2.51 -12.47
CA PHE A 11 -2.17 2.46 -12.56
C PHE A 11 -2.72 1.66 -11.39
N GLU A 12 -3.64 2.23 -10.63
CA GLU A 12 -4.40 1.51 -9.60
C GLU A 12 -5.78 1.14 -10.14
N LEU A 13 -6.14 -0.14 -10.00
CA LEU A 13 -7.49 -0.61 -10.26
C LEU A 13 -8.33 -0.49 -8.98
N HIS A 14 -9.47 0.19 -9.07
CA HIS A 14 -10.49 0.23 -8.03
C HIS A 14 -11.76 -0.42 -8.55
N LEU A 15 -12.14 -1.54 -7.96
CA LEU A 15 -13.46 -2.15 -8.15
C LEU A 15 -14.20 -2.10 -6.82
N ALA A 16 -15.44 -1.64 -6.84
CA ALA A 16 -16.26 -1.58 -5.63
C ALA A 16 -17.73 -1.83 -5.93
N TRP A 17 -18.40 -2.48 -4.98
CA TRP A 17 -19.85 -2.50 -4.92
C TRP A 17 -20.34 -1.27 -4.17
N LEU A 18 -21.38 -0.64 -4.73
CA LEU A 18 -22.09 0.48 -4.15
C LEU A 18 -23.55 0.11 -3.89
N ILE A 19 -24.19 0.82 -2.97
CA ILE A 19 -25.63 0.72 -2.68
C ILE A 19 -26.29 2.08 -2.83
N GLN A 20 -27.49 2.12 -3.41
CA GLN A 20 -28.26 3.34 -3.59
C GLN A 20 -28.84 3.79 -2.25
N GLY A 21 -28.36 4.93 -1.77
CA GLY A 21 -28.87 5.66 -0.62
C GLY A 21 -29.67 6.91 -1.02
N PRO A 22 -30.21 7.66 -0.03
CA PRO A 22 -31.04 8.84 -0.28
C PRO A 22 -30.32 10.00 -0.97
N ARG A 23 -28.98 10.02 -0.94
CA ARG A 23 -28.14 11.09 -1.49
C ARG A 23 -27.30 10.65 -2.71
N GLY A 24 -27.52 9.44 -3.21
CA GLY A 24 -26.70 8.85 -4.28
C GLY A 24 -26.19 7.47 -3.90
N TYR A 25 -25.09 7.05 -4.49
CA TYR A 25 -24.47 5.76 -4.19
C TYR A 25 -23.48 5.87 -3.04
N ASP A 26 -23.63 5.00 -2.05
CA ASP A 26 -22.70 4.82 -0.94
C ASP A 26 -21.83 3.57 -1.16
N LEU A 27 -20.58 3.60 -0.70
CA LEU A 27 -19.68 2.44 -0.78
C LEU A 27 -20.23 1.30 0.08
N LEU A 28 -20.46 0.14 -0.55
CA LEU A 28 -20.79 -1.09 0.16
C LEU A 28 -19.51 -1.82 0.58
N PHE A 29 -18.64 -2.15 -0.38
CA PHE A 29 -17.28 -2.65 -0.12
C PHE A 29 -16.38 -2.58 -1.37
N LYS A 30 -15.06 -2.42 -1.16
CA LYS A 30 -14.03 -2.58 -2.20
C LYS A 30 -13.82 -4.06 -2.51
N ILE A 31 -13.80 -4.41 -3.78
CA ILE A 31 -13.69 -5.79 -4.28
C ILE A 31 -12.25 -6.27 -4.25
N ASN A 32 -11.33 -5.52 -4.87
CA ASN A 32 -9.94 -5.95 -5.04
C ASN A 32 -9.00 -5.32 -3.99
N PRO A 33 -7.87 -5.96 -3.66
CA PRO A 33 -6.86 -5.35 -2.82
C PRO A 33 -6.22 -4.15 -3.51
N TYR A 34 -5.49 -3.34 -2.74
CA TYR A 34 -4.57 -2.35 -3.30
C TYR A 34 -3.60 -3.06 -4.25
N SER A 35 -3.54 -2.62 -5.50
CA SER A 35 -2.75 -3.27 -6.55
C SER A 35 -2.34 -2.23 -7.58
N LEU A 36 -1.03 -2.15 -7.82
CA LEU A 36 -0.40 -1.22 -8.73
C LEU A 36 0.09 -1.96 -9.97
N TYR A 37 -0.23 -1.41 -11.14
CA TYR A 37 0.14 -1.94 -12.45
C TYR A 37 1.07 -0.97 -13.17
N LYS A 38 1.99 -1.48 -14.00
CA LYS A 38 2.91 -0.63 -14.76
C LYS A 38 2.23 0.05 -15.94
N THR A 39 1.20 -0.58 -16.49
CA THR A 39 0.44 -0.04 -17.61
C THR A 39 -1.06 -0.09 -17.35
N ARG A 40 -1.80 0.72 -18.11
CA ARG A 40 -3.26 0.74 -18.06
C ARG A 40 -3.84 -0.58 -18.56
N GLU A 41 -3.20 -1.17 -19.56
CA GLU A 41 -3.57 -2.43 -20.18
C GLU A 41 -3.48 -3.58 -19.17
N GLU A 42 -2.42 -3.62 -18.35
CA GLU A 42 -2.28 -4.58 -17.25
C GLU A 42 -3.41 -4.46 -16.22
N ALA A 43 -3.76 -3.23 -15.82
CA ALA A 43 -4.88 -2.98 -14.91
C ALA A 43 -6.22 -3.44 -15.51
N LEU A 44 -6.44 -3.20 -16.82
CA LEU A 44 -7.61 -3.68 -17.54
C LEU A 44 -7.67 -5.21 -17.62
N GLU A 45 -6.56 -5.88 -17.90
CA GLU A 45 -6.51 -7.35 -17.93
C GLU A 45 -6.75 -7.97 -16.55
N ALA A 46 -6.28 -7.31 -15.49
CA ALA A 46 -6.62 -7.71 -14.12
C ALA A 46 -8.13 -7.56 -13.85
N ALA A 47 -8.74 -6.45 -14.25
CA ALA A 47 -10.19 -6.26 -14.15
C ALA A 47 -10.97 -7.32 -14.93
N LYS A 48 -10.57 -7.62 -16.17
CA LYS A 48 -11.16 -8.69 -16.99
C LYS A 48 -11.06 -10.05 -16.29
N THR A 49 -9.93 -10.34 -15.66
CA THR A 49 -9.73 -11.61 -14.94
C THR A 49 -10.67 -11.74 -13.76
N LEU A 50 -10.86 -10.67 -12.97
CA LEU A 50 -11.81 -10.64 -11.86
C LEU A 50 -13.26 -10.82 -12.36
N LEU A 51 -13.61 -10.18 -13.47
CA LEU A 51 -14.94 -10.24 -14.07
C LEU A 51 -15.27 -11.56 -14.79
N LYS A 52 -14.30 -12.48 -14.94
CA LYS A 52 -14.59 -13.85 -15.41
C LYS A 52 -15.46 -14.62 -14.41
N GLY A 53 -15.33 -14.30 -13.11
CA GLY A 53 -16.20 -14.85 -12.08
C GLY A 53 -17.66 -14.44 -12.29
N GLU A 54 -18.59 -15.36 -12.02
CA GLU A 54 -20.03 -15.04 -12.00
C GLU A 54 -20.40 -14.16 -10.79
N ARG A 55 -19.68 -14.37 -9.67
CA ARG A 55 -19.75 -13.57 -8.45
C ARG A 55 -18.50 -12.72 -8.32
N LEU A 56 -18.71 -11.42 -8.15
CA LEU A 56 -17.64 -10.48 -7.87
C LEU A 56 -17.59 -10.21 -6.36
N ASP A 57 -17.29 -11.27 -5.60
CA ASP A 57 -17.15 -11.20 -4.15
C ASP A 57 -15.90 -10.41 -3.75
N GLN A 58 -15.82 -9.97 -2.51
CA GLN A 58 -14.64 -9.27 -2.00
C GLN A 58 -13.44 -10.22 -1.92
N ASP A 59 -12.27 -9.73 -2.32
CA ASP A 59 -11.01 -10.46 -2.18
C ASP A 59 -10.73 -10.78 -0.70
N PRO A 60 -10.38 -12.03 -0.35
CA PRO A 60 -10.09 -12.43 1.03
C PRO A 60 -9.01 -11.61 1.75
N LYS A 61 -8.11 -10.96 1.02
CA LYS A 61 -7.10 -10.06 1.57
C LYS A 61 -7.68 -8.74 2.08
N VAL A 62 -8.88 -8.37 1.61
CA VAL A 62 -9.57 -7.13 1.98
C VAL A 62 -10.72 -7.41 2.95
N GLY A 63 -11.44 -8.50 2.76
CA GLY A 63 -12.56 -8.88 3.62
C GLY A 63 -13.29 -10.12 3.12
N ARG A 64 -14.49 -10.35 3.65
CA ARG A 64 -15.28 -11.57 3.38
C ARG A 64 -16.68 -11.27 2.86
N ASN A 65 -16.92 -10.05 2.36
CA ASN A 65 -18.22 -9.68 1.85
C ASN A 65 -18.53 -10.38 0.52
N GLN A 66 -19.80 -10.74 0.35
CA GLN A 66 -20.29 -11.39 -0.84
C GLN A 66 -20.98 -10.39 -1.77
N ALA A 67 -20.84 -10.60 -3.07
CA ALA A 67 -21.50 -9.81 -4.10
C ALA A 67 -23.01 -9.77 -3.85
N PRO A 68 -23.63 -8.57 -3.86
CA PRO A 68 -25.06 -8.42 -3.63
C PRO A 68 -25.90 -8.92 -4.81
N VAL A 69 -25.33 -8.96 -6.02
CA VAL A 69 -25.99 -9.33 -7.28
C VAL A 69 -25.03 -10.13 -8.16
N LEU A 70 -25.56 -11.07 -8.95
CA LEU A 70 -24.80 -11.79 -9.99
C LEU A 70 -24.70 -10.95 -11.26
N LEU A 71 -23.55 -10.95 -11.91
CA LEU A 71 -23.37 -10.22 -13.17
C LEU A 71 -23.72 -11.13 -14.35
N SER A 72 -24.69 -10.72 -15.17
CA SER A 72 -24.94 -11.41 -16.44
C SER A 72 -23.75 -11.26 -17.39
N PRO A 73 -23.59 -12.13 -18.41
CA PRO A 73 -22.57 -11.95 -19.43
C PRO A 73 -22.66 -10.58 -20.14
N GLU A 74 -23.87 -10.07 -20.34
CA GLU A 74 -24.12 -8.76 -20.96
C GLU A 74 -23.65 -7.62 -20.04
N ASP A 75 -23.97 -7.69 -18.74
CA ASP A 75 -23.53 -6.73 -17.73
C ASP A 75 -22.00 -6.64 -17.67
N ARG A 76 -21.32 -7.80 -17.65
CA ARG A 76 -19.86 -7.87 -17.64
C ARG A 76 -19.26 -7.22 -18.87
N THR A 77 -19.81 -7.51 -20.04
CA THR A 77 -19.35 -6.93 -21.30
C THR A 77 -19.53 -5.42 -21.32
N ARG A 78 -20.72 -4.94 -20.94
CA ARG A 78 -21.03 -3.51 -20.86
C ARG A 78 -20.12 -2.79 -19.87
N PHE A 79 -19.89 -3.38 -18.70
CA PHE A 79 -19.01 -2.80 -17.68
C PHE A 79 -17.57 -2.68 -18.17
N LEU A 80 -17.04 -3.72 -18.82
CA LEU A 80 -15.69 -3.70 -19.38
C LEU A 80 -15.51 -2.60 -20.44
N VAL A 81 -16.47 -2.46 -21.35
CA VAL A 81 -16.46 -1.40 -22.38
C VAL A 81 -16.44 -0.01 -21.74
N LEU A 82 -17.18 0.19 -20.65
CA LEU A 82 -17.13 1.46 -19.90
C LEU A 82 -15.77 1.65 -19.23
N LEU A 83 -15.21 0.60 -18.63
CA LEU A 83 -13.94 0.66 -17.90
C LEU A 83 -12.75 0.96 -18.83
N GLU A 84 -12.84 0.53 -20.09
CA GLU A 84 -11.89 0.88 -21.15
C GLU A 84 -11.81 2.39 -21.42
N SER A 85 -12.73 3.22 -20.92
CA SER A 85 -12.62 4.69 -20.91
C SER A 85 -11.91 5.27 -19.68
N GLY A 86 -11.64 4.45 -18.66
CA GLY A 86 -10.95 4.81 -17.42
C GLY A 86 -11.85 4.79 -16.18
N LYS A 87 -13.17 4.90 -16.38
CA LYS A 87 -14.16 4.84 -15.30
C LYS A 87 -15.46 4.20 -15.78
N ALA A 88 -16.00 3.31 -14.98
CA ALA A 88 -17.25 2.61 -15.21
C ALA A 88 -18.15 2.70 -13.99
N LEU A 89 -19.41 3.01 -14.20
CA LEU A 89 -20.46 2.84 -13.21
C LEU A 89 -21.60 2.07 -13.88
N LEU A 90 -21.88 0.86 -13.38
CA LEU A 90 -22.97 0.01 -13.85
C LEU A 90 -24.04 -0.13 -12.77
N PRO A 91 -25.17 0.59 -12.89
CA PRO A 91 -26.34 0.40 -12.03
C PRO A 91 -26.97 -0.98 -12.21
N LEU A 92 -27.31 -1.64 -11.10
CA LEU A 92 -27.92 -2.97 -11.01
C LEU A 92 -29.01 -2.94 -9.92
N ASP A 93 -30.20 -2.46 -10.29
CA ASP A 93 -31.30 -2.16 -9.37
C ASP A 93 -30.84 -1.19 -8.25
N ARG A 94 -30.96 -1.58 -6.97
CA ARG A 94 -30.51 -0.76 -5.84
C ARG A 94 -29.00 -0.76 -5.61
N TYR A 95 -28.24 -1.52 -6.40
CA TYR A 95 -26.78 -1.61 -6.30
C TYR A 95 -26.12 -0.98 -7.52
N ALA A 96 -24.82 -0.73 -7.44
CA ALA A 96 -24.01 -0.42 -8.61
C ALA A 96 -22.62 -1.02 -8.49
N LEU A 97 -22.05 -1.40 -9.63
CA LEU A 97 -20.65 -1.76 -9.74
C LEU A 97 -19.87 -0.54 -10.22
N LEU A 98 -18.89 -0.12 -9.42
CA LEU A 98 -17.93 0.92 -9.76
C LEU A 98 -16.62 0.27 -10.20
N GLY A 99 -16.03 0.81 -11.26
CA GLY A 99 -14.68 0.51 -11.70
C GLY A 99 -13.94 1.77 -12.08
N GLU A 100 -12.73 1.95 -11.57
CA GLU A 100 -11.85 3.07 -11.93
C GLU A 100 -10.43 2.55 -12.14
N ILE A 101 -9.76 3.06 -13.18
CA ILE A 101 -8.33 2.87 -13.38
C ILE A 101 -7.70 4.25 -13.32
N VAL A 102 -6.96 4.51 -12.24
CA VAL A 102 -6.43 5.82 -11.92
C VAL A 102 -4.91 5.80 -12.03
N LEU A 103 -4.33 6.83 -12.64
CA LEU A 103 -2.90 7.06 -12.62
C LEU A 103 -2.51 7.62 -11.24
N VAL A 104 -1.61 6.92 -10.55
CA VAL A 104 -1.09 7.28 -9.23
C VAL A 104 0.44 7.39 -9.28
N GLU A 105 1.01 8.22 -8.43
CA GLU A 105 2.46 8.37 -8.28
C GLU A 105 2.91 7.77 -6.95
N GLU A 106 3.52 6.59 -7.02
CA GLU A 106 3.82 5.78 -5.85
C GLU A 106 5.32 5.49 -5.77
N ARG A 107 5.83 5.34 -4.55
CA ARG A 107 7.15 4.76 -4.30
C ARG A 107 7.00 3.25 -4.12
N LEU A 108 7.94 2.50 -4.65
CA LEU A 108 7.96 1.06 -4.42
C LEU A 108 8.65 0.76 -3.09
N LEU A 109 8.17 -0.29 -2.43
CA LEU A 109 8.87 -0.89 -1.31
C LEU A 109 10.27 -1.28 -1.77
N HIS A 110 11.29 -0.76 -1.10
CA HIS A 110 12.68 -1.04 -1.38
C HIS A 110 13.28 -1.85 -0.24
N ARG A 111 14.14 -2.81 -0.59
CA ARG A 111 14.84 -3.68 0.35
C ARG A 111 16.33 -3.70 0.06
N ALA A 112 17.15 -3.33 1.03
CA ALA A 112 18.60 -3.45 0.93
C ALA A 112 19.24 -3.68 2.31
N PRO A 113 20.43 -4.31 2.39
CA PRO A 113 21.16 -4.45 3.65
C PRO A 113 21.50 -3.09 4.28
N PHE A 114 21.62 -3.03 5.61
CA PHE A 114 21.96 -1.80 6.34
C PHE A 114 23.25 -1.12 5.85
N ARG A 115 24.27 -1.90 5.47
CA ARG A 115 25.52 -1.33 4.92
C ARG A 115 25.39 -0.79 3.50
N ASP A 116 24.34 -1.16 2.78
CA ASP A 116 24.13 -0.74 1.40
C ASP A 116 23.59 0.69 1.39
N PRO A 117 24.25 1.64 0.72
CA PRO A 117 23.84 3.04 0.74
C PRO A 117 22.51 3.31 0.01
N SER A 118 21.98 2.32 -0.72
CA SER A 118 20.63 2.38 -1.31
C SER A 118 19.51 2.04 -0.32
N ASN A 119 19.80 1.60 0.91
CA ASN A 119 18.75 1.29 1.87
C ASN A 119 17.95 2.54 2.29
N VAL A 120 16.69 2.34 2.64
CA VAL A 120 15.75 3.45 2.83
C VAL A 120 16.06 4.34 4.04
N LEU A 121 16.88 3.91 5.02
CA LEU A 121 17.25 4.76 6.15
C LEU A 121 18.06 5.99 5.69
N TYR A 122 18.85 5.86 4.63
CA TYR A 122 19.57 7.01 4.04
C TYR A 122 18.63 8.08 3.47
N SER A 123 17.41 7.71 3.09
CA SER A 123 16.38 8.68 2.69
C SER A 123 15.73 9.38 3.89
N LEU A 124 15.83 8.79 5.08
CA LEU A 124 15.26 9.29 6.33
C LEU A 124 16.28 10.07 7.16
N GLU A 125 17.57 10.00 6.82
CA GLU A 125 18.64 10.68 7.55
C GLU A 125 18.37 12.19 7.66
N GLY A 126 18.50 12.72 8.87
CA GLY A 126 18.23 14.13 9.16
C GLY A 126 16.74 14.48 9.30
N LEU A 127 15.82 13.54 9.07
CA LEU A 127 14.39 13.77 9.29
C LEU A 127 13.98 13.47 10.74
N PRO A 128 12.95 14.17 11.26
CA PRO A 128 12.30 13.77 12.50
C PRO A 128 11.56 12.45 12.29
N VAL A 129 11.88 11.44 13.10
CA VAL A 129 11.32 10.09 13.04
C VAL A 129 10.83 9.63 14.40
N ARG A 130 9.90 8.67 14.39
CA ARG A 130 9.49 7.89 15.56
C ARG A 130 9.93 6.44 15.37
N LEU A 131 10.68 5.92 16.34
CA LEU A 131 11.14 4.54 16.40
C LEU A 131 10.20 3.72 17.29
N LEU A 132 9.63 2.66 16.73
CA LEU A 132 8.77 1.71 17.42
C LEU A 132 9.43 0.32 17.45
N HIS A 133 9.05 -0.47 18.45
CA HIS A 133 9.45 -1.87 18.61
C HIS A 133 8.23 -2.76 18.91
N THR A 134 8.12 -3.87 18.19
CA THR A 134 7.16 -4.95 18.45
C THR A 134 7.91 -6.25 18.71
N PRO A 135 7.70 -6.91 19.87
CA PRO A 135 8.31 -8.20 20.15
C PRO A 135 7.80 -9.30 19.20
N VAL A 136 8.69 -10.16 18.69
CA VAL A 136 8.35 -11.28 17.79
C VAL A 136 7.55 -12.38 18.52
N ASN A 137 7.79 -12.55 19.82
CA ASN A 137 7.19 -13.63 20.61
C ASN A 137 5.75 -13.34 21.08
N ASP A 138 5.20 -12.17 20.76
CA ASP A 138 3.85 -11.78 21.15
C ASP A 138 3.10 -11.19 19.96
N PRO A 139 2.35 -12.02 19.20
CA PRO A 139 1.63 -11.59 18.00
C PRO A 139 0.45 -10.66 18.29
N GLU A 140 0.05 -10.50 19.57
CA GLU A 140 -0.98 -9.55 20.00
C GLU A 140 -0.38 -8.26 20.60
N ALA A 141 0.96 -8.15 20.69
CA ALA A 141 1.61 -6.97 21.25
C ALA A 141 1.54 -5.78 20.29
N ASP A 142 1.01 -4.66 20.80
CA ASP A 142 1.12 -3.37 20.13
C ASP A 142 2.58 -2.89 20.06
N SER A 143 2.91 -2.20 18.96
CA SER A 143 4.20 -1.52 18.83
C SER A 143 4.36 -0.45 19.91
N ARG A 144 5.49 -0.50 20.61
CA ARG A 144 5.84 0.48 21.65
C ARG A 144 6.81 1.49 21.11
N GLU A 145 6.59 2.77 21.42
CA GLU A 145 7.56 3.82 21.11
C GLU A 145 8.82 3.61 21.94
N VAL A 146 9.95 3.50 21.26
CA VAL A 146 11.29 3.39 21.85
C VAL A 146 11.88 4.79 22.00
N SER A 147 11.78 5.60 20.94
CA SER A 147 12.33 6.95 20.91
C SER A 147 11.71 7.77 19.78
N GLN A 148 11.85 9.09 19.88
CA GLN A 148 11.49 10.05 18.85
C GLN A 148 12.59 11.12 18.75
N GLY A 149 12.98 11.48 17.53
CA GLY A 149 14.04 12.48 17.32
C GLY A 149 14.49 12.57 15.87
N ILE A 150 15.55 13.34 15.62
CA ILE A 150 16.18 13.37 14.30
C ILE A 150 16.96 12.07 14.09
N LEU A 151 16.73 11.39 12.96
CA LEU A 151 17.49 10.20 12.60
C LEU A 151 18.93 10.57 12.22
N GLN A 152 19.88 9.89 12.83
CA GLN A 152 21.30 9.92 12.44
C GLN A 152 21.75 8.51 12.09
N LEU A 153 22.44 8.36 10.96
CA LEU A 153 23.07 7.12 10.56
C LEU A 153 24.50 7.07 11.10
N GLU A 154 24.85 5.97 11.75
CA GLU A 154 26.19 5.68 12.26
C GLU A 154 26.71 4.39 11.60
N PRO A 155 28.04 4.16 11.49
CA PRO A 155 28.58 2.96 10.86
C PRO A 155 28.09 1.65 11.48
N GLU A 156 27.81 1.65 12.78
CA GLU A 156 27.37 0.50 13.56
C GLU A 156 25.84 0.43 13.78
N GLY A 157 25.07 1.41 13.30
CA GLY A 157 23.63 1.43 13.53
C GLY A 157 22.98 2.80 13.34
N ILE A 158 21.93 3.07 14.12
CA ILE A 158 21.18 4.33 14.05
C ILE A 158 21.06 4.99 15.41
N ARG A 159 20.94 6.32 15.40
CA ARG A 159 20.56 7.11 16.57
C ARG A 159 19.28 7.89 16.31
N VAL A 160 18.36 7.81 17.27
CA VAL A 160 17.11 8.57 17.29
C VAL A 160 16.95 9.17 18.68
N GLY A 161 17.10 10.49 18.79
CA GLY A 161 17.16 11.16 20.09
C GLY A 161 18.31 10.60 20.94
N GLU A 162 17.98 10.18 22.17
CA GLU A 162 18.96 9.59 23.10
C GLU A 162 19.20 8.09 22.88
N THR A 163 18.45 7.44 21.97
CA THR A 163 18.54 6.00 21.73
C THR A 163 19.48 5.70 20.59
N PHE A 164 20.46 4.84 20.86
CA PHE A 164 21.28 4.19 19.85
C PHE A 164 20.83 2.74 19.68
N LEU A 165 20.65 2.30 18.43
CA LEU A 165 20.30 0.94 18.06
C LEU A 165 21.38 0.38 17.13
N ALA A 166 22.10 -0.64 17.59
CA ALA A 166 23.11 -1.32 16.80
C ALA A 166 22.45 -2.19 15.72
N ILE A 167 22.86 -2.03 14.46
CA ILE A 167 22.31 -2.76 13.32
C ILE A 167 23.45 -3.50 12.61
N PRO A 168 23.44 -4.85 12.59
CA PRO A 168 24.38 -5.62 11.77
C PRO A 168 24.33 -5.19 10.30
N GLY A 169 25.48 -5.08 9.65
CA GLY A 169 25.56 -4.56 8.27
C GLY A 169 24.76 -5.36 7.22
N GLU A 170 24.54 -6.65 7.45
CA GLU A 170 23.73 -7.51 6.56
C GLU A 170 22.22 -7.47 6.88
N THR A 171 21.79 -6.78 7.94
CA THR A 171 20.38 -6.70 8.32
C THR A 171 19.59 -6.09 7.17
N PRO A 172 18.59 -6.80 6.63
CA PRO A 172 17.74 -6.25 5.59
C PRO A 172 16.89 -5.12 6.15
N ILE A 173 16.98 -3.97 5.50
CA ILE A 173 16.15 -2.80 5.75
C ILE A 173 15.13 -2.73 4.62
N GLU A 174 13.85 -2.68 4.98
CA GLU A 174 12.72 -2.58 4.06
C GLU A 174 11.95 -1.29 4.34
N GLY A 175 11.28 -0.71 3.34
CA GLY A 175 10.40 0.43 3.57
C GLY A 175 10.16 1.29 2.33
N LEU A 176 9.48 2.40 2.55
CA LEU A 176 9.20 3.43 1.55
C LEU A 176 10.07 4.65 1.80
N ALA A 177 10.91 4.99 0.81
CA ALA A 177 11.83 6.11 0.93
C ALA A 177 11.12 7.41 1.32
N TYR A 178 11.69 8.16 2.27
CA TYR A 178 11.17 9.39 2.88
C TYR A 178 9.91 9.22 3.75
N GLU A 179 9.38 8.01 3.91
CA GLU A 179 8.14 7.74 4.64
C GLU A 179 8.40 6.83 5.83
N ASP A 180 8.92 5.63 5.59
CA ASP A 180 9.17 4.64 6.63
C ASP A 180 10.34 3.70 6.33
N ALA A 181 10.76 3.01 7.39
CA ALA A 181 11.65 1.86 7.31
C ALA A 181 11.27 0.84 8.38
N PHE A 182 11.45 -0.44 8.10
CA PHE A 182 11.29 -1.52 9.05
C PHE A 182 12.34 -2.60 8.85
N PHE A 183 12.70 -3.25 9.95
CA PHE A 183 13.74 -4.27 9.97
C PHE A 183 13.66 -5.10 11.26
N ASP A 184 14.25 -6.29 11.20
CA ASP A 184 14.26 -7.23 12.31
C ASP A 184 15.63 -7.25 13.01
N LEU A 185 15.64 -7.20 14.33
CA LEU A 185 16.84 -7.38 15.15
C LEU A 185 16.56 -8.34 16.29
N GLY A 186 17.29 -9.46 16.32
CA GLY A 186 17.11 -10.48 17.35
C GLY A 186 15.66 -10.99 17.36
N GLU A 187 14.95 -10.73 18.45
CA GLU A 187 13.55 -11.13 18.65
C GLU A 187 12.57 -9.94 18.57
N GLY A 188 12.94 -8.85 17.88
CA GLY A 188 12.12 -7.65 17.74
C GLY A 188 11.98 -7.15 16.31
N HIS A 189 10.77 -6.72 15.95
CA HIS A 189 10.49 -5.93 14.76
C HIS A 189 10.62 -4.45 15.10
N TYR A 190 11.38 -3.70 14.32
CA TYR A 190 11.58 -2.27 14.49
C TYR A 190 10.95 -1.52 13.33
N TYR A 191 10.31 -0.40 13.64
CA TYR A 191 9.67 0.48 12.65
C TYR A 191 10.11 1.91 12.88
N LEU A 192 10.47 2.61 11.82
CA LEU A 192 10.76 4.04 11.79
C LEU A 192 9.73 4.71 10.90
N TYR A 193 9.06 5.71 11.45
CA TYR A 193 8.12 6.54 10.69
C TYR A 193 8.62 7.97 10.66
N ALA A 194 8.74 8.55 9.48
CA ALA A 194 8.95 9.99 9.34
C ALA A 194 7.75 10.75 9.94
N LEU A 195 8.01 11.70 10.82
CA LEU A 195 6.98 12.53 11.46
C LEU A 195 6.63 13.78 10.65
N SER A 196 7.23 13.93 9.47
CA SER A 196 7.08 15.12 8.64
C SER A 196 6.04 14.91 7.54
N SER A 197 5.14 15.87 7.38
CA SER A 197 4.30 16.07 6.19
C SER A 197 5.08 16.69 5.01
N SER A 198 6.42 16.68 5.08
CA SER A 198 7.33 17.33 4.15
C SER A 198 8.18 16.29 3.41
N THR A 199 7.51 15.28 2.88
CA THR A 199 8.09 14.46 1.81
C THR A 199 8.34 15.38 0.61
N PRO A 200 9.55 15.46 0.06
CA PRO A 200 9.77 16.17 -1.19
C PRO A 200 8.85 15.58 -2.27
N SER A 201 8.13 16.45 -2.96
CA SER A 201 7.30 16.12 -4.12
C SER A 201 8.19 15.67 -5.28
#